data_AF-A0A6P0XQW5-F1
#
_entry.id   AF-A0A6P0XQW5-F1
#
_cell.length_a   1.000
_cell.length_b   1.000
_cell.length_c   1.000
_cell.angle_alpha   90.00
_cell.angle_beta   90.00
_cell.angle_gamma   90.00
#
_symmetry.space_group_name_H-M   'P 1'
#
loop_
_entity.id
_entity.type
_entity.pdbx_description
1 polymer ?
#
loop_
_entity_poly.entity_id
_entity_poly.type
_entity_poly.pdbx_seq_one_letter_code
_entity_poly.pdbx_strand_id
1 'polypeptide(L)'
;MNFAFTGPRKLNEQELIAVWNHLFDIPYKLHHWHVGDAKGLDETVQRFAATLAIKLTIHEVTHHQPWGFAERSQRMVNQLGPEDKLIAFPNKPCPESCSPTSPFCGHGSGTWGTMAYAAKHNIQIQVIPLVDIDLPPWLNHQQLNLF
;
A
#
# COMPACT_ATOMS: atom_id res chain seq x y z
N MET A 1 -1.47 4.83 -15.61
CA MET A 1 -1.37 3.85 -14.52
C MET A 1 -0.27 4.29 -13.58
N ASN A 2 -0.65 4.70 -12.38
CA ASN A 2 0.19 5.04 -11.27
C ASN A 2 0.16 3.89 -10.25
N PHE A 3 1.20 3.78 -9.44
CA PHE A 3 1.27 2.77 -8.38
C PHE A 3 1.44 3.46 -7.04
N ALA A 4 0.60 3.15 -6.06
CA ALA A 4 0.90 3.48 -4.67
C ALA A 4 1.38 2.24 -3.90
N PHE A 5 2.19 2.46 -2.88
CA PHE A 5 2.77 1.39 -2.08
C PHE A 5 2.37 1.51 -0.62
N THR A 6 2.03 0.39 0.03
CA THR A 6 1.75 0.37 1.47
C THR A 6 2.20 -0.93 2.12
N GLY A 7 2.76 -0.84 3.34
CA GLY A 7 3.36 -1.99 4.02
C GLY A 7 3.89 -1.65 5.42
N PRO A 8 4.59 -2.59 6.06
CA PRO A 8 5.03 -2.43 7.45
C PRO A 8 6.19 -1.45 7.58
N ARG A 9 6.31 -0.86 8.77
CA ARG A 9 7.40 0.05 9.14
C ARG A 9 8.71 -0.64 9.53
N LYS A 10 8.64 -1.94 9.73
CA LYS A 10 9.76 -2.81 10.09
C LYS A 10 9.66 -4.02 9.19
N LEU A 11 10.73 -4.26 8.44
CA LEU A 11 10.90 -5.43 7.60
C LEU A 11 12.13 -6.18 8.14
N ASN A 12 12.04 -7.50 8.25
CA ASN A 12 13.20 -8.35 8.42
C ASN A 12 13.91 -8.58 7.07
N GLU A 13 15.04 -9.28 7.09
CA GLU A 13 15.85 -9.50 5.88
C GLU A 13 15.11 -10.28 4.79
N GLN A 14 14.36 -11.32 5.16
CA GLN A 14 13.58 -12.11 4.20
C GLN A 14 12.45 -11.30 3.58
N GLU A 15 11.74 -10.52 4.39
CA GLU A 15 10.69 -9.61 3.94
C GLU A 15 11.26 -8.53 3.01
N LEU A 16 12.45 -7.99 3.30
CA LEU A 16 13.14 -7.04 2.42
C LEU A 16 13.46 -7.67 1.06
N ILE A 17 14.04 -8.88 1.04
CA ILE A 17 14.35 -9.59 -0.21
C ILE A 17 13.07 -9.80 -1.03
N ALA A 18 11.99 -10.25 -0.39
CA ALA A 18 10.71 -10.44 -1.06
C ALA A 18 10.17 -9.14 -1.66
N VAL A 19 10.21 -8.03 -0.92
CA VAL A 19 9.84 -6.70 -1.43
C VAL A 19 10.68 -6.34 -2.67
N TRP A 20 12.01 -6.45 -2.60
CA TRP A 20 12.89 -6.12 -3.71
C TRP A 20 12.58 -6.93 -4.97
N ASN A 21 12.42 -8.24 -4.84
CA ASN A 21 12.07 -9.11 -5.96
C ASN A 21 10.78 -8.66 -6.64
N HIS A 22 9.74 -8.38 -5.85
CA HIS A 22 8.47 -7.90 -6.40
C HIS A 22 8.56 -6.49 -7.01
N LEU A 23 9.39 -5.60 -6.47
CA LEU A 23 9.59 -4.27 -7.05
C LEU A 23 10.24 -4.35 -8.45
N PHE A 24 11.12 -5.32 -8.69
CA PHE A 24 11.71 -5.56 -10.02
C PHE A 24 10.69 -6.06 -11.05
N ASP A 25 9.64 -6.76 -10.62
CA ASP A 25 8.60 -7.28 -11.51
C ASP A 25 7.56 -6.21 -11.92
N ILE A 26 7.53 -5.08 -11.22
CA ILE A 26 6.57 -4.00 -11.52
C ILE A 26 7.08 -3.17 -12.72
N PRO A 27 6.29 -3.04 -13.80
CA PRO A 27 6.63 -2.13 -14.89
C PRO A 27 6.79 -0.70 -14.34
N TYR A 28 7.93 -0.06 -14.57
CA TYR A 28 8.25 1.23 -13.94
C TYR A 28 8.55 2.37 -14.91
N LYS A 29 8.96 2.09 -16.15
CA LYS A 29 9.49 3.11 -17.08
C LYS A 29 8.49 4.20 -17.52
N LEU A 30 7.19 3.96 -17.39
CA LEU A 30 6.13 4.90 -17.79
C LEU A 30 5.15 5.23 -16.65
N HIS A 31 5.48 4.83 -15.43
CA HIS A 31 4.56 4.89 -14.30
C HIS A 31 5.05 5.90 -13.26
N HIS A 32 4.12 6.62 -12.65
CA HIS A 32 4.39 7.48 -11.49
C HIS A 32 4.10 6.67 -10.23
N TRP A 33 5.06 6.58 -9.34
CA TRP A 33 4.94 5.89 -8.06
C TRP A 33 4.57 6.87 -6.94
N HIS A 34 3.76 6.42 -6.00
CA HIS A 34 3.38 7.16 -4.80
C HIS A 34 3.72 6.32 -3.56
N VAL A 35 4.36 6.93 -2.59
CA VAL A 35 4.72 6.24 -1.35
C VAL A 35 4.64 7.22 -0.19
N GLY A 36 4.55 6.69 1.03
CA GLY A 36 4.74 7.50 2.21
C GLY A 36 6.18 7.77 2.58
N ASP A 37 6.33 8.42 3.73
CA ASP A 37 7.57 8.89 4.34
C ASP A 37 8.09 8.02 5.50
N ALA A 38 7.50 6.85 5.76
CA ALA A 38 7.91 6.02 6.90
C ALA A 38 9.18 5.21 6.62
N LYS A 39 9.80 4.67 7.68
CA LYS A 39 10.78 3.58 7.56
C LYS A 39 10.11 2.29 7.08
N GLY A 40 10.91 1.29 6.73
CA GLY A 40 10.41 -0.03 6.32
C GLY A 40 10.08 -0.06 4.84
N LEU A 41 8.85 -0.44 4.47
CA LEU A 41 8.46 -0.53 3.06
C LEU A 41 8.61 0.82 2.35
N ASP A 42 8.08 1.90 2.95
CA ASP A 42 8.07 3.23 2.36
C ASP A 42 9.50 3.67 1.94
N GLU A 43 10.46 3.61 2.87
CA GLU A 43 11.88 3.86 2.62
C GLU A 43 12.50 2.90 1.57
N THR A 44 12.10 1.63 1.57
CA THR A 44 12.60 0.64 0.60
C THR A 44 12.18 1.00 -0.83
N VAL A 45 10.92 1.37 -1.03
CA VAL A 45 10.39 1.82 -2.32
C VAL A 45 11.04 3.14 -2.75
N GLN A 46 11.26 4.08 -1.82
CA GLN A 46 11.98 5.32 -2.12
C GLN A 46 13.40 5.05 -2.65
N ARG A 47 14.15 4.16 -1.97
CA ARG A 47 15.51 3.78 -2.41
C ARG A 47 15.49 3.10 -3.78
N PHE A 48 14.57 2.15 -3.98
CA PHE A 48 14.40 1.47 -5.26
C PHE A 48 14.11 2.45 -6.40
N ALA A 49 13.15 3.35 -6.19
CA ALA A 49 12.78 4.39 -7.14
C ALA A 49 13.95 5.32 -7.46
N ALA A 50 14.74 5.73 -6.45
CA ALA A 50 15.93 6.53 -6.64
C ALA A 50 17.00 5.81 -7.48
N THR A 51 17.25 4.52 -7.21
CA THR A 51 18.23 3.71 -7.94
C THR A 51 17.87 3.57 -9.43
N LEU A 52 16.59 3.44 -9.76
CA LEU A 52 16.12 3.25 -11.13
C LEU A 52 15.58 4.53 -11.80
N ALA A 53 15.76 5.69 -11.15
CA ALA A 53 15.25 6.99 -11.61
C ALA A 53 13.74 6.98 -11.93
N ILE A 54 12.95 6.27 -11.12
CA ILE A 54 11.49 6.22 -11.25
C ILE A 54 10.89 7.53 -10.73
N LYS A 55 9.90 8.06 -11.46
CA LYS A 55 9.15 9.25 -11.02
C LYS A 55 8.36 8.90 -9.75
N LEU A 56 8.66 9.57 -8.65
CA LEU A 56 8.10 9.27 -7.32
C LEU A 56 7.51 10.53 -6.67
N THR A 57 6.35 10.40 -6.05
CA THR A 57 5.81 11.37 -5.07
C THR A 57 5.82 10.75 -3.69
N ILE A 58 6.49 11.44 -2.75
CA ILE A 58 6.52 11.07 -1.34
C ILE A 58 5.43 11.87 -0.60
N HIS A 59 4.58 11.17 0.13
CA HIS A 59 3.52 11.74 0.94
C HIS A 59 3.96 11.80 2.40
N GLU A 60 4.27 13.01 2.85
CA GLU A 60 4.75 13.26 4.21
C GLU A 60 3.61 13.36 5.21
N VAL A 61 3.90 12.97 6.45
CA VAL A 61 3.02 13.14 7.59
C VAL A 61 3.04 14.61 8.02
N THR A 62 1.86 15.23 8.07
CA THR A 62 1.69 16.64 8.48
C THR A 62 1.71 16.79 10.00
N HIS A 63 1.32 15.75 10.74
CA HIS A 63 1.25 15.76 12.20
C HIS A 63 1.62 14.38 12.75
N HIS A 64 2.50 14.31 13.75
CA HIS A 64 3.00 13.03 14.30
C HIS A 64 2.00 12.28 15.21
N GLN A 65 0.73 12.64 15.17
CA GLN A 65 -0.34 11.92 15.86
C GLN A 65 -0.83 10.74 15.01
N PRO A 66 -1.46 9.69 15.60
CA PRO A 66 -1.93 8.52 14.85
C PRO A 66 -2.80 8.88 13.64
N TRP A 67 -3.64 9.91 13.76
CA TRP A 67 -4.50 10.39 12.68
C TRP A 67 -3.73 11.03 11.53
N GLY A 68 -2.53 11.60 11.75
CA GLY A 68 -1.73 12.19 10.68
C GLY A 68 -1.14 11.14 9.72
N PHE A 69 -0.84 9.94 10.22
CA PHE A 69 -0.44 8.81 9.37
C PHE A 69 -1.60 8.26 8.55
N ALA A 70 -2.81 8.24 9.14
CA ALA A 70 -4.02 7.90 8.42
C ALA A 70 -4.31 8.90 7.30
N GLU A 71 -4.30 10.19 7.63
CA GLU A 71 -4.49 11.28 6.67
C GLU A 71 -3.48 11.22 5.52
N ARG A 72 -2.18 10.99 5.84
CA ARG A 72 -1.14 10.80 4.84
C ARG A 72 -1.45 9.65 3.88
N SER A 73 -1.91 8.52 4.41
CA SER A 73 -2.25 7.34 3.60
C SER A 73 -3.48 7.59 2.72
N GLN A 74 -4.46 8.33 3.23
CA GLN A 74 -5.62 8.75 2.45
C GLN A 74 -5.22 9.69 1.30
N ARG A 75 -4.37 10.69 1.56
CA ARG A 75 -3.84 11.59 0.51
C ARG A 75 -3.14 10.82 -0.60
N MET A 76 -2.36 9.79 -0.24
CA MET A 76 -1.69 8.92 -1.19
C MET A 76 -2.68 8.13 -2.05
N VAL A 77 -3.68 7.48 -1.44
CA VAL A 77 -4.72 6.73 -2.17
C VAL A 77 -5.55 7.66 -3.06
N ASN A 78 -5.83 8.88 -2.61
CA ASN A 78 -6.59 9.87 -3.38
C ASN A 78 -5.86 10.38 -4.63
N GLN A 79 -4.58 10.05 -4.84
CA GLN A 79 -3.89 10.30 -6.11
C GLN A 79 -4.16 9.23 -7.17
N LEU A 80 -4.78 8.12 -6.80
CA LEU A 80 -5.02 7.00 -7.69
C LEU A 80 -6.37 7.14 -8.40
N GLY A 81 -6.36 6.92 -9.72
CA GLY A 81 -7.55 6.76 -10.54
C GLY A 81 -8.01 5.30 -10.70
N PRO A 82 -9.07 5.07 -11.49
CA PRO A 82 -9.62 3.72 -11.72
C PRO A 82 -8.63 2.73 -12.34
N GLU A 83 -7.73 3.22 -13.20
CA GLU A 83 -6.68 2.43 -13.88
C GLU A 83 -5.36 2.38 -13.09
N ASP A 84 -5.35 2.91 -11.87
CA ASP A 84 -4.20 2.93 -10.99
C ASP A 84 -4.33 1.86 -9.92
N LYS A 85 -3.22 1.50 -9.27
CA LYS A 85 -3.17 0.35 -8.37
C LYS A 85 -2.47 0.67 -7.07
N LEU A 86 -3.05 0.20 -5.97
CA LEU A 86 -2.39 0.10 -4.68
C LEU A 86 -1.72 -1.26 -4.55
N ILE A 87 -0.40 -1.27 -4.38
CA ILE A 87 0.40 -2.47 -4.13
C ILE A 87 0.67 -2.55 -2.63
N ALA A 88 0.13 -3.59 -1.99
CA ALA A 88 0.15 -3.74 -0.55
C ALA A 88 0.97 -4.95 -0.11
N PHE A 89 1.84 -4.75 0.88
CA PHE A 89 2.71 -5.78 1.45
C PHE A 89 2.37 -6.05 2.91
N PRO A 90 1.24 -6.70 3.22
CA PRO A 90 0.91 -7.04 4.60
C PRO A 90 1.85 -8.12 5.14
N ASN A 91 2.23 -7.99 6.42
CA ASN A 91 3.06 -8.97 7.13
C ASN A 91 2.42 -9.50 8.42
N LYS A 92 1.12 -9.29 8.56
CA LYS A 92 0.31 -9.79 9.69
C LYS A 92 -1.15 -9.89 9.28
N PRO A 93 -1.96 -10.72 9.96
CA PRO A 93 -3.38 -10.87 9.67
C PRO A 93 -4.15 -9.54 9.67
N CYS A 94 -5.22 -9.48 8.89
CA CYS A 94 -6.16 -8.36 8.92
C CYS A 94 -6.87 -8.31 10.27
N PRO A 95 -6.87 -7.17 10.99
CA PRO A 95 -7.70 -7.02 12.19
C PRO A 95 -9.17 -7.23 11.84
N GLU A 96 -9.91 -7.96 12.68
CA GLU A 96 -11.34 -8.28 12.45
C GLU A 96 -12.20 -7.02 12.26
N SER A 97 -11.87 -5.95 12.98
CA SER A 97 -12.57 -4.67 12.91
C SER A 97 -12.12 -3.78 11.74
N CYS A 98 -11.15 -4.22 10.93
CA CYS A 98 -10.71 -3.48 9.75
C CYS A 98 -11.59 -3.83 8.55
N SER A 99 -12.37 -2.87 8.08
CA SER A 99 -13.24 -3.02 6.92
C SER A 99 -13.38 -1.72 6.13
N PRO A 100 -13.77 -1.78 4.84
CA PRO A 100 -14.03 -0.59 4.03
C PRO A 100 -15.19 0.27 4.54
N THR A 101 -16.11 -0.30 5.32
CA THR A 101 -17.28 0.41 5.87
C THR A 101 -16.96 1.13 7.18
N SER A 102 -15.87 0.75 7.85
CA SER A 102 -15.39 1.41 9.07
C SER A 102 -14.74 2.76 8.74
N PRO A 103 -14.75 3.74 9.66
CA PRO A 103 -13.86 4.90 9.58
C PRO A 103 -12.41 4.42 9.41
N PHE A 104 -11.57 5.20 8.71
CA PHE A 104 -10.17 4.84 8.50
C PHE A 104 -9.49 4.59 9.85
N CYS A 105 -9.36 3.33 10.21
CA CYS A 105 -8.74 2.88 11.44
C CYS A 105 -8.11 1.53 11.15
N GLY A 106 -6.79 1.53 11.02
CA GLY A 106 -6.03 0.30 10.79
C GLY A 106 -5.98 -0.63 11.99
N HIS A 107 -6.56 -0.26 13.15
CA HIS A 107 -6.49 -1.02 14.41
C HIS A 107 -5.06 -1.50 14.75
N GLY A 108 -4.08 -0.61 14.57
CA GLY A 108 -2.66 -0.94 14.73
C GLY A 108 -1.97 -1.49 13.48
N SER A 109 -2.65 -1.57 12.34
CA SER A 109 -2.09 -1.89 11.02
C SER A 109 -2.41 -0.82 9.99
N GLY A 110 -1.45 0.09 9.75
CA GLY A 110 -1.58 1.12 8.72
C GLY A 110 -1.84 0.53 7.33
N THR A 111 -1.19 -0.59 6.99
CA THR A 111 -1.33 -1.29 5.71
C THR A 111 -2.77 -1.75 5.44
N TRP A 112 -3.40 -2.40 6.43
CA TRP A 112 -4.81 -2.83 6.30
C TRP A 112 -5.76 -1.65 6.24
N GLY A 113 -5.52 -0.59 7.03
CA GLY A 113 -6.30 0.64 6.94
C GLY A 113 -6.24 1.30 5.56
N THR A 114 -5.04 1.37 4.96
CA THR A 114 -4.85 1.89 3.59
C THR A 114 -5.57 1.04 2.55
N MET A 115 -5.50 -0.28 2.65
CA MET A 115 -6.24 -1.18 1.74
C MET A 115 -7.75 -1.04 1.89
N ALA A 116 -8.28 -1.00 3.13
CA ALA A 116 -9.71 -0.80 3.36
C ALA A 116 -10.22 0.51 2.77
N TYR A 117 -9.41 1.58 2.86
CA TYR A 117 -9.72 2.87 2.24
C TYR A 117 -9.69 2.81 0.72
N ALA A 118 -8.66 2.20 0.12
CA ALA A 118 -8.59 1.99 -1.32
C ALA A 118 -9.80 1.18 -1.84
N ALA A 119 -10.18 0.11 -1.12
CA ALA A 119 -11.33 -0.71 -1.45
C ALA A 119 -12.64 0.09 -1.42
N LYS A 120 -12.83 0.94 -0.40
CA LYS A 120 -13.98 1.85 -0.31
C LYS A 120 -14.09 2.79 -1.52
N HIS A 121 -12.95 3.17 -2.10
CA HIS A 121 -12.86 4.08 -3.23
C HIS A 121 -12.75 3.36 -4.59
N ASN A 122 -13.00 2.05 -4.65
CA ASN A 122 -12.91 1.24 -5.88
C ASN A 122 -11.55 1.30 -6.58
N ILE A 123 -10.47 1.51 -5.82
CA ILE A 123 -9.10 1.46 -6.33
C ILE A 123 -8.66 0.00 -6.40
N GLN A 124 -8.02 -0.40 -7.50
CA GLN A 124 -7.49 -1.75 -7.63
C GLN A 124 -6.40 -2.02 -6.59
N ILE A 125 -6.52 -3.11 -5.84
CA ILE A 125 -5.53 -3.52 -4.84
C ILE A 125 -4.85 -4.80 -5.30
N GLN A 126 -3.51 -4.78 -5.36
CA GLN A 126 -2.69 -5.97 -5.51
C GLN A 126 -2.04 -6.28 -4.17
N VAL A 127 -2.36 -7.44 -3.60
CA VAL A 127 -1.82 -7.87 -2.32
C VAL A 127 -0.64 -8.81 -2.57
N ILE A 128 0.48 -8.51 -1.93
CA ILE A 128 1.71 -9.30 -1.95
C ILE A 128 2.03 -9.64 -0.50
N PRO A 129 1.49 -10.73 0.05
CA PRO A 129 1.72 -11.09 1.44
C PRO A 129 3.19 -11.39 1.70
N LEU A 130 3.73 -10.84 2.78
CA LEU A 130 5.09 -11.13 3.24
C LEU A 130 5.15 -12.33 4.19
N VAL A 131 3.98 -12.79 4.65
CA VAL A 131 3.77 -14.00 5.46
C VAL A 131 2.47 -14.66 5.02
N ASP A 132 2.29 -15.94 5.36
CA ASP A 132 1.02 -16.64 5.12
C ASP A 132 -0.11 -15.98 5.93
N ILE A 133 -1.09 -15.43 5.22
CA ILE A 133 -2.27 -14.75 5.78
C ILE A 133 -3.51 -15.10 4.98
N ASP A 134 -4.63 -15.16 5.67
CA ASP A 134 -5.94 -15.19 5.03
C ASP A 134 -6.34 -13.78 4.60
N LEU A 135 -6.75 -13.64 3.34
CA LEU A 135 -7.27 -12.37 2.84
C LEU A 135 -8.73 -12.19 3.28
N PRO A 136 -9.10 -11.03 3.83
CA PRO A 136 -10.48 -10.77 4.22
C PRO A 136 -11.43 -10.78 3.01
N PRO A 137 -12.70 -11.20 3.19
CA PRO A 137 -13.67 -11.33 2.10
C PRO A 137 -13.86 -10.04 1.29
N TRP A 138 -13.76 -8.87 1.94
CA TRP A 138 -13.94 -7.57 1.29
C TRP A 138 -12.87 -7.23 0.26
N LEU A 139 -11.70 -7.90 0.25
CA LEU A 139 -10.72 -7.78 -0.83
C LEU A 139 -11.09 -8.62 -2.06
N ASN A 140 -11.76 -9.76 -1.87
CA ASN A 140 -12.12 -10.67 -2.97
C ASN A 140 -13.21 -10.11 -3.88
N HIS A 141 -13.99 -9.12 -3.42
CA HIS A 141 -15.12 -8.59 -4.17
C HIS A 141 -14.77 -7.60 -5.30
N GLN A 142 -13.49 -7.25 -5.50
CA GLN A 142 -13.08 -6.31 -6.56
C GLN A 142 -12.55 -6.97 -7.83
N GLN A 143 -12.51 -8.31 -7.91
CA GLN A 143 -12.25 -9.02 -9.16
C GLN A 143 -13.56 -9.35 -9.89
N LEU A 144 -14.35 -8.33 -10.25
CA LEU A 144 -15.41 -8.48 -11.24
C LEU A 144 -14.86 -8.09 -12.61
N ASN A 145 -14.09 -9.00 -13.22
CA ASN A 145 -13.92 -8.97 -14.68
C ASN A 145 -15.21 -9.50 -15.29
N LEU A 146 -16.10 -8.59 -15.69
CA LEU A 146 -17.13 -8.91 -16.68
C LEU A 146 -16.45 -8.94 -18.05
N PHE A 147 -16.16 -10.15 -18.53
CA PHE A 147 -16.07 -10.41 -19.96
C PHE A 147 -17.46 -10.79 -20.48
#